data_AF-A0A7C1JEF4-F1
#
_entry.id   AF-A0A7C1JEF4-F1
#
_cell.length_a   1.000
_cell.length_b   1.000
_cell.length_c   1.000
_cell.angle_alpha   90.00
_cell.angle_beta   90.00
_cell.angle_gamma   90.00
#
_symmetry.space_group_name_H-M   'P 1'
#
loop_
_entity.id
_entity.type
_entity.pdbx_description
1 polymer ?
#
loop_
_entity_poly.entity_id
_entity_poly.type
_entity_poly.pdbx_seq_one_letter_code
_entity_poly.pdbx_strand_id
1 'polypeptide(L)'
;MKKYVLFLLIFLWSCTGLFFYPDKRQYINPNLVGYKREDVFFKSLDGIKLHGWLFPSESNKGTVIFLHGNAENIGTHVNSVLWFIDRGYNVFAFDYRGYGKSEGYPTV
;
A
#
# COMPACT_ATOMS: atom_id res chain seq x y z
N MET A 1 26.64 24.13 25.54
CA MET A 1 26.81 23.59 24.17
C MET A 1 26.27 22.18 24.01
N LYS A 2 26.72 21.16 24.78
CA LYS A 2 26.23 19.77 24.66
C LYS A 2 24.70 19.59 24.74
N LYS A 3 24.01 20.33 25.61
CA LYS A 3 22.53 20.27 25.74
C LYS A 3 21.79 20.79 24.50
N TYR A 4 22.32 21.80 23.83
CA TYR A 4 21.73 22.37 22.60
C TYR A 4 21.98 21.47 21.38
N VAL A 5 23.15 20.81 21.33
CA VAL A 5 23.46 19.81 20.29
C VAL A 5 22.52 18.60 20.40
N LEU A 6 22.24 18.11 21.62
CA LEU A 6 21.30 17.03 21.84
C LEU A 6 19.87 17.40 21.42
N PHE A 7 19.44 18.64 21.69
CA PHE A 7 18.14 19.14 21.25
C PHE A 7 18.03 19.22 19.72
N LEU A 8 19.10 19.67 19.04
CA LEU A 8 19.15 19.75 17.57
C LEU A 8 19.08 18.35 16.91
N LEU A 9 19.69 17.33 17.51
CA LEU A 9 19.70 15.96 16.99
C LEU A 9 18.31 15.29 17.05
N ILE A 10 17.46 15.67 18.01
CA ILE A 10 16.08 15.16 18.12
C ILE A 10 15.21 15.63 16.92
N PHE A 11 15.48 16.83 16.37
CA PHE A 11 14.76 17.36 15.22
C PHE A 11 15.14 16.72 13.88
N LEU A 12 16.27 16.00 13.80
CA LEU A 12 16.74 15.38 12.55
C LEU A 12 16.13 13.99 12.28
N TRP A 13 15.44 13.39 13.26
CA TRP A 13 14.87 12.03 13.15
C TRP A 13 13.47 11.98 12.52
N SER A 14 12.85 13.12 12.22
CA SER A 14 11.42 13.19 11.84
C SER A 14 11.18 13.54 10.36
N CYS A 15 12.15 13.33 9.47
CA CYS A 15 11.96 13.67 8.05
C CYS A 15 11.06 12.68 7.30
N THR A 16 10.82 11.47 7.82
CA THR A 16 10.05 10.42 7.13
C THR A 16 8.60 10.83 6.86
N GLY A 17 7.98 11.59 7.76
CA GLY A 17 6.62 12.10 7.59
C GLY A 17 6.47 13.17 6.51
N LEU A 18 7.59 13.70 5.96
CA LEU A 18 7.57 14.64 4.84
C LEU A 18 7.43 13.93 3.48
N PHE A 19 7.77 12.64 3.41
CA PHE A 19 7.78 11.88 2.16
C PHE A 19 6.62 10.90 2.03
N PHE A 20 6.08 10.42 3.15
CA PHE A 20 5.04 9.40 3.18
C PHE A 20 3.79 9.90 3.88
N TYR A 21 2.64 9.73 3.22
CA TYR A 21 1.33 10.14 3.70
C TYR A 21 0.40 8.93 3.81
N PRO A 22 0.71 7.97 4.70
CA PRO A 22 -0.06 6.74 4.83
C PRO A 22 -1.48 7.04 5.32
N ASP A 23 -2.45 6.35 4.73
CA ASP A 23 -3.85 6.46 5.14
C ASP A 23 -4.43 5.10 5.51
N LYS A 24 -5.01 5.04 6.71
CA LYS A 24 -5.67 3.86 7.28
C LYS A 24 -7.15 3.77 6.93
N ARG A 25 -7.75 4.82 6.35
CA ARG A 25 -9.17 4.86 6.03
C ARG A 25 -9.51 3.91 4.89
N GLN A 26 -10.64 3.23 5.03
CA GLN A 26 -11.23 2.48 3.92
C GLN A 26 -12.19 3.37 3.14
N TYR A 27 -11.83 3.68 1.90
CA TYR A 27 -12.68 4.46 1.01
C TYR A 27 -13.73 3.57 0.35
N ILE A 28 -14.95 4.09 0.23
CA ILE A 28 -15.96 3.50 -0.66
C ILE A 28 -15.52 3.81 -2.08
N ASN A 29 -15.07 2.80 -2.80
CA ASN A 29 -14.67 2.93 -4.19
C ASN A 29 -15.68 2.19 -5.09
N PRO A 30 -16.54 2.92 -5.82
CA PRO A 30 -17.60 2.32 -6.64
C PRO A 30 -17.05 1.49 -7.81
N ASN A 31 -15.84 1.78 -8.29
CA ASN A 31 -15.23 1.02 -9.38
C ASN A 31 -14.89 -0.43 -8.99
N LEU A 32 -14.82 -0.73 -7.68
CA LEU A 32 -14.57 -2.08 -7.19
C LEU A 32 -15.79 -2.99 -7.24
N VAL A 33 -17.00 -2.43 -7.36
CA VAL A 33 -18.25 -3.22 -7.35
C VAL A 33 -18.31 -4.20 -8.52
N GLY A 34 -17.68 -3.86 -9.65
CA GLY A 34 -17.65 -4.70 -10.85
C GLY A 34 -16.61 -5.83 -10.83
N TYR A 35 -15.71 -5.86 -9.85
CA TYR A 35 -14.58 -6.79 -9.84
C TYR A 35 -14.63 -7.72 -8.63
N LYS A 36 -14.45 -9.03 -8.87
CA LYS A 36 -14.19 -9.98 -7.78
C LYS A 36 -12.85 -9.66 -7.14
N ARG A 37 -12.81 -9.71 -5.81
CA ARG A 37 -11.64 -9.33 -5.03
C ARG A 37 -11.53 -10.16 -3.76
N GLU A 38 -10.31 -10.54 -3.44
CA GLU A 38 -9.97 -11.30 -2.24
C GLU A 38 -8.99 -10.51 -1.38
N ASP A 39 -9.24 -10.43 -0.08
CA ASP A 39 -8.26 -9.90 0.88
C ASP A 39 -7.15 -10.93 1.08
N VAL A 40 -5.90 -10.50 0.89
CA VAL A 40 -4.70 -11.32 1.07
C VAL A 40 -3.85 -10.71 2.17
N PHE A 41 -3.41 -11.54 3.11
CA PHE A 41 -2.45 -11.15 4.14
C PHE A 41 -1.21 -12.02 4.05
N PHE A 42 -0.04 -11.39 4.06
CA PHE A 42 1.25 -12.09 3.97
C PHE A 42 2.29 -11.41 4.85
N LYS A 43 3.38 -12.11 5.14
CA LYS A 43 4.50 -11.55 5.92
C LYS A 43 5.62 -11.11 4.99
N SER A 44 6.16 -9.93 5.22
CA SER A 44 7.43 -9.50 4.64
C SER A 44 8.60 -10.30 5.23
N LEU A 45 9.79 -10.15 4.63
CA LEU A 45 11.02 -10.82 5.09
C LEU A 45 11.37 -10.48 6.55
N ASP A 46 11.07 -9.26 7.01
CA ASP A 46 11.24 -8.80 8.38
C ASP A 46 10.04 -9.11 9.30
N GLY A 47 9.07 -9.90 8.82
CA GLY A 47 7.97 -10.43 9.62
C GLY A 47 6.75 -9.52 9.77
N ILE A 48 6.75 -8.33 9.16
CA ILE A 48 5.61 -7.40 9.17
C ILE A 48 4.46 -7.98 8.37
N LYS A 49 3.26 -7.99 8.96
CA LYS A 49 2.05 -8.44 8.26
C LYS A 49 1.57 -7.34 7.33
N LEU A 50 1.55 -7.66 6.04
CA LEU A 50 1.05 -6.78 4.98
C LEU A 50 -0.31 -7.28 4.49
N HIS A 51 -1.09 -6.35 3.98
CA HIS A 51 -2.42 -6.57 3.42
C HIS A 51 -2.44 -6.12 1.95
N GLY A 52 -3.16 -6.88 1.14
CA GLY A 52 -3.47 -6.50 -0.22
C GLY A 52 -4.76 -7.12 -0.73
N TRP A 53 -5.04 -6.82 -1.99
CA TRP A 53 -6.16 -7.32 -2.75
C TRP A 53 -5.67 -8.09 -3.97
N LEU A 54 -6.18 -9.30 -4.12
CA LEU A 54 -6.08 -10.06 -5.35
C LEU A 54 -7.38 -9.94 -6.14
N PHE A 55 -7.26 -9.49 -7.38
CA PHE A 55 -8.33 -9.46 -8.35
C PHE A 55 -8.05 -10.54 -9.40
N PRO A 56 -8.71 -11.71 -9.31
CA PRO A 56 -8.53 -12.76 -10.29
C PRO A 56 -9.17 -12.36 -11.63
N SER A 57 -8.50 -12.72 -12.72
CA SER A 57 -9.06 -12.66 -14.07
C SER A 57 -9.52 -14.06 -14.50
N GLU A 58 -10.46 -14.12 -15.45
CA GLU A 58 -10.96 -15.39 -15.96
C GLU A 58 -9.90 -16.17 -16.75
N SER A 59 -9.07 -15.47 -17.53
CA SER A 59 -8.09 -16.11 -18.42
C SER A 59 -6.74 -16.41 -17.75
N ASN A 60 -6.42 -15.77 -16.63
CA ASN A 60 -5.18 -15.96 -15.87
C ASN A 60 -3.89 -15.97 -16.75
N LYS A 61 -3.72 -14.97 -17.61
CA LYS A 61 -2.54 -14.85 -18.50
C LYS A 61 -1.25 -14.50 -17.74
N GLY A 62 -1.38 -14.10 -16.48
CA GLY A 62 -0.30 -13.67 -15.61
C GLY A 62 -0.83 -12.73 -14.53
N THR A 63 0.04 -12.32 -13.63
CA THR A 63 -0.30 -11.42 -12.52
C THR A 63 0.49 -10.11 -12.63
N VAL A 64 -0.24 -9.00 -12.69
CA VAL A 64 0.32 -7.65 -12.55
C VAL A 64 0.40 -7.33 -11.06
N ILE A 65 1.60 -7.11 -10.56
CA ILE A 65 1.81 -6.60 -9.20
C ILE A 65 1.80 -5.08 -9.26
N PHE A 66 0.83 -4.46 -8.60
CA PHE A 66 0.69 -3.03 -8.54
C PHE A 66 1.17 -2.48 -7.20
N LEU A 67 2.03 -1.47 -7.29
CA LEU A 67 2.66 -0.78 -6.19
C LEU A 67 2.14 0.66 -6.19
N HIS A 68 1.37 1.04 -5.17
CA HIS A 68 0.69 2.34 -5.15
C HIS A 68 1.63 3.52 -4.81
N GLY A 69 1.13 4.75 -4.83
CA GLY A 69 1.91 5.95 -4.56
C GLY A 69 2.29 6.14 -3.07
N ASN A 70 3.01 7.23 -2.76
CA ASN A 70 3.45 7.58 -1.41
C ASN A 70 2.35 8.19 -0.52
N ALA A 71 1.12 8.34 -1.03
CA ALA A 71 -0.02 8.84 -0.28
C ALA A 71 -1.17 7.84 -0.30
N GLU A 72 -2.09 7.99 0.65
CA GLU A 72 -3.35 7.24 0.73
C GLU A 72 -3.17 5.73 0.95
N ASN A 73 -3.81 4.87 0.14
CA ASN A 73 -3.72 3.40 0.20
C ASN A 73 -4.23 2.77 -1.11
N ILE A 74 -4.14 1.43 -1.25
CA ILE A 74 -4.59 0.71 -2.45
C ILE A 74 -6.03 1.03 -2.87
N GLY A 75 -6.89 1.41 -1.93
CA GLY A 75 -8.30 1.75 -2.19
C GLY A 75 -8.49 2.86 -3.21
N THR A 76 -7.65 3.88 -3.18
CA THR A 76 -7.76 5.05 -4.08
C THR A 76 -6.97 4.84 -5.37
N HIS A 77 -5.89 4.08 -5.32
CA HIS A 77 -4.93 3.95 -6.43
C HIS A 77 -5.25 2.82 -7.43
N VAL A 78 -5.93 1.75 -6.99
CA VAL A 78 -6.12 0.54 -7.81
C VAL A 78 -6.92 0.78 -9.09
N ASN A 79 -7.71 1.86 -9.16
CA ASN A 79 -8.48 2.23 -10.34
C ASN A 79 -7.63 2.38 -11.61
N SER A 80 -6.35 2.73 -11.46
CA SER A 80 -5.42 2.87 -12.58
C SER A 80 -5.04 1.54 -13.25
N VAL A 81 -5.32 0.40 -12.60
CA VAL A 81 -4.90 -0.94 -13.05
C VAL A 81 -6.03 -1.97 -13.16
N LEU A 82 -7.26 -1.67 -12.72
CA LEU A 82 -8.39 -2.61 -12.79
C LEU A 82 -8.66 -3.14 -14.21
N TRP A 83 -8.40 -2.32 -15.24
CA TRP A 83 -8.59 -2.69 -16.64
C TRP A 83 -7.73 -3.86 -17.13
N PHE A 84 -6.66 -4.22 -16.40
CA PHE A 84 -5.86 -5.41 -16.70
C PHE A 84 -6.68 -6.70 -16.50
N ILE A 85 -7.63 -6.69 -15.56
CA ILE A 85 -8.53 -7.82 -15.29
C ILE A 85 -9.34 -8.15 -16.54
N ASP A 86 -9.88 -7.12 -17.20
CA ASP A 86 -10.66 -7.24 -18.44
C ASP A 86 -9.82 -7.71 -19.64
N ARG A 87 -8.49 -7.62 -19.54
CA ARG A 87 -7.56 -8.13 -20.54
C ARG A 87 -7.04 -9.53 -20.23
N GLY A 88 -7.50 -10.12 -19.13
CA GLY A 88 -7.18 -11.49 -18.73
C GLY A 88 -5.95 -11.61 -17.84
N TYR A 89 -5.54 -10.54 -17.15
CA TYR A 89 -4.46 -10.58 -16.15
C TYR A 89 -5.02 -10.43 -14.75
N ASN A 90 -4.52 -11.21 -13.80
CA ASN A 90 -4.81 -10.95 -12.40
C ASN A 90 -4.14 -9.65 -11.98
N VAL A 91 -4.73 -8.93 -11.04
CA VAL A 91 -4.09 -7.77 -10.41
C VAL A 91 -3.89 -8.11 -8.94
N PHE A 92 -2.64 -8.03 -8.47
CA PHE A 92 -2.33 -8.06 -7.05
C PHE A 92 -1.80 -6.69 -6.63
N ALA A 93 -2.55 -6.00 -5.77
CA ALA A 93 -2.18 -4.71 -5.22
C ALA A 93 -2.10 -4.80 -3.70
N PHE A 94 -1.03 -4.31 -3.08
CA PHE A 94 -0.90 -4.37 -1.62
C PHE A 94 -0.46 -3.04 -1.02
N ASP A 95 -0.89 -2.80 0.22
CA ASP A 95 -0.49 -1.63 0.99
C ASP A 95 0.93 -1.82 1.53
N TYR A 96 1.80 -0.82 1.38
CA TYR A 96 3.10 -0.84 2.06
C TYR A 96 2.94 -0.82 3.59
N ARG A 97 4.02 -1.12 4.30
CA ARG A 97 4.06 -0.98 5.77
C ARG A 97 3.54 0.38 6.22
N GLY A 98 2.62 0.39 7.18
CA GLY A 98 1.97 1.60 7.67
C GLY A 98 0.81 2.13 6.83
N TYR A 99 0.56 1.64 5.62
CA TYR A 99 -0.57 2.04 4.77
C TYR A 99 -1.77 1.10 4.98
N GLY A 100 -2.99 1.59 4.68
CA GLY A 100 -4.24 0.82 4.73
C GLY A 100 -4.30 -0.21 5.86
N LYS A 101 -4.48 -1.50 5.56
CA LYS A 101 -4.52 -2.53 6.62
C LYS A 101 -3.17 -3.20 6.93
N SER A 102 -2.09 -2.76 6.29
CA SER A 102 -0.74 -3.26 6.57
C SER A 102 -0.22 -2.75 7.93
N GLU A 103 0.49 -3.60 8.66
CA GLU A 103 1.13 -3.24 9.93
C GLU A 103 2.39 -2.39 9.72
N GLY A 104 3.03 -1.99 10.82
CA GLY A 104 4.29 -1.23 10.81
C GLY A 104 4.11 0.26 10.50
N TYR A 105 5.20 0.90 10.08
CA TYR A 105 5.28 2.31 9.74
C TYR A 105 6.16 2.50 8.50
N PRO A 106 5.95 3.55 7.68
CA PRO A 106 6.79 3.81 6.52
C PRO A 106 8.24 4.09 6.93
N THR A 107 9.18 3.44 6.25
CA THR A 107 10.63 3.62 6.44
C THR A 107 11.29 3.78 5.09
N VAL A 108 12.39 4.55 5.04
CA VAL A 108 13.33 4.56 3.90
C VAL A 108 14.38 3.48 4.13
#